data_AF-A0A970IB44-F1
#
_entry.id   AF-A0A970IB44-F1
#
_cell.length_a   1.000
_cell.length_b   1.000
_cell.length_c   1.000
_cell.angle_alpha   90.00
_cell.angle_beta   90.00
_cell.angle_gamma   90.00
#
_symmetry.space_group_name_H-M   'P 1'
#
loop_
_entity.id
_entity.type
_entity.pdbx_description
1 polymer ?
#
loop_
_entity_poly.entity_id
_entity_poly.type
_entity_poly.pdbx_seq_one_letter_code
_entity_poly.pdbx_strand_id
1 'polypeptide(L)' 'MRRKKIILPNEKILSLLEERIMAGEAVRLPVRGYSMSPWLLDGRDTVILHPVDPAGIVVGDVILYRWKDAFLM' A
#
# COMPACT_ATOMS: atom_id res chain seq x y z
N MET A 1 -17.68 19.84 3.21
CA MET A 1 -17.45 18.98 4.39
C MET A 1 -15.95 18.66 4.49
N ARG A 2 -15.24 19.14 5.52
CA ARG A 2 -13.86 18.69 5.80
C ARG A 2 -13.94 17.26 6.36
N ARG A 3 -13.48 16.25 5.61
CA ARG A 3 -13.29 14.90 6.16
C ARG A 3 -12.31 14.99 7.34
N LYS A 4 -12.72 14.49 8.51
CA LYS A 4 -11.86 14.45 9.69
C LYS A 4 -10.72 13.47 9.39
N LYS A 5 -9.47 13.96 9.38
CA LYS A 5 -8.30 13.10 9.16
C LYS A 5 -8.05 12.32 10.45
N ILE A 6 -8.27 11.00 10.40
CA ILE A 6 -7.98 10.10 11.51
C ILE A 6 -6.57 9.56 11.25
N ILE A 7 -5.70 9.64 12.26
CA ILE A 7 -4.40 8.99 12.24
C ILE A 7 -4.55 7.70 13.04
N LEU A 8 -4.34 6.58 12.37
CA LEU A 8 -4.33 5.25 12.99
C LEU A 8 -2.88 4.75 13.05
N PRO A 9 -2.51 3.95 14.06
CA PRO A 9 -1.25 3.23 14.08
C PRO A 9 -1.10 2.37 12.83
N ASN A 10 0.14 2.24 12.33
CA ASN A 10 0.40 1.46 11.12
C ASN A 10 -0.11 0.03 11.29
N GLU A 11 0.12 -0.60 12.43
CA GLU A 11 -0.25 -2.00 12.68
C GLU A 11 -1.75 -2.25 12.43
N LYS A 12 -2.62 -1.31 12.86
CA LYS A 12 -4.06 -1.41 12.65
C LYS A 12 -4.48 -1.15 11.21
N ILE A 13 -3.82 -0.22 10.52
CA ILE A 13 -4.09 0.04 9.11
C ILE A 13 -3.68 -1.17 8.28
N LEU A 14 -2.51 -1.74 8.58
CA LEU A 14 -1.92 -2.82 7.82
C LEU A 14 -2.75 -4.09 7.84
N SER A 15 -3.26 -4.52 9.00
CA SER A 15 -4.19 -5.65 9.06
C SER A 15 -5.46 -5.42 8.24
N LEU A 16 -6.03 -4.21 8.32
CA LEU A 16 -7.21 -3.86 7.52
C LEU A 16 -6.91 -3.87 6.01
N LEU A 17 -5.72 -3.45 5.60
CA LEU A 17 -5.31 -3.51 4.20
C LEU A 17 -5.22 -4.95 3.69
N GLU A 18 -4.59 -5.83 4.47
CA GLU A 18 -4.51 -7.25 4.13
C GLU A 18 -5.90 -7.88 3.98
N GLU A 19 -6.79 -7.66 4.94
CA GLU A 19 -8.17 -8.17 4.89
C GLU A 19 -8.91 -7.72 3.62
N ARG A 20 -8.77 -6.44 3.26
CA ARG A 20 -9.43 -5.86 2.07
C ARG A 20 -8.86 -6.42 0.78
N ILE A 21 -7.53 -6.52 0.68
CA ILE A 21 -6.87 -7.09 -0.49
C ILE A 21 -7.25 -8.57 -0.64
N MET A 22 -7.25 -9.34 0.46
CA MET A 22 -7.69 -10.75 0.45
C MET A 22 -9.16 -10.91 0.07
N ALA A 23 -10.01 -9.92 0.37
CA ALA A 23 -11.41 -9.90 -0.07
C ALA A 23 -11.59 -9.56 -1.57
N GLY A 24 -10.50 -9.31 -2.31
CA GLY A 24 -10.56 -8.93 -3.72
C GLY A 24 -10.74 -7.43 -3.95
N GLU A 25 -10.71 -6.61 -2.89
CA GLU A 25 -10.92 -5.17 -2.99
C GLU A 25 -9.62 -4.43 -3.34
N ALA A 26 -9.75 -3.39 -4.18
CA ALA A 26 -8.64 -2.47 -4.44
C ALA A 26 -8.57 -1.40 -3.34
N VAL A 27 -7.35 -1.08 -2.88
CA VAL A 27 -7.15 -0.09 -1.81
C VAL A 27 -6.26 1.05 -2.27
N ARG A 28 -6.60 2.28 -1.87
CA ARG A 28 -5.82 3.49 -2.17
C ARG A 28 -4.91 3.83 -1.00
N LEU A 29 -3.62 4.00 -1.27
CA LEU A 29 -2.61 4.34 -0.27
C LEU A 29 -1.80 5.58 -0.66
N PRO A 30 -1.63 6.56 0.24
CA PRO A 30 -0.64 7.61 0.02
C PRO A 30 0.77 7.00 0.10
N VAL A 31 1.64 7.38 -0.82
CA VAL A 31 3.06 6.99 -0.77
C VAL A 31 3.72 7.66 0.43
N ARG A 32 4.56 6.90 1.15
CA ARG A 32 5.34 7.38 2.31
C ARG A 32 6.78 6.91 2.17
N GLY A 33 7.73 7.78 2.51
CA GLY A 33 9.15 7.50 2.35
C GLY A 33 9.67 7.72 0.92
N TYR A 34 10.97 7.52 0.73
CA TYR A 34 11.68 7.93 -0.48
C TYR A 34 12.38 6.79 -1.24
N SER A 35 12.18 5.52 -0.84
CA SER A 35 12.84 4.35 -1.43
C SER A 35 12.59 4.20 -2.93
N MET A 36 11.41 4.64 -3.40
CA MET A 36 10.98 4.53 -4.79
C MET A 36 11.15 5.84 -5.58
N SER A 37 11.90 6.80 -5.04
CA SER A 37 12.21 8.04 -5.77
C SER A 37 13.14 7.73 -6.96
N PRO A 38 12.95 8.35 -8.14
CA PRO A 38 12.05 9.48 -8.42
C PRO A 38 10.64 9.08 -8.91
N TRP A 39 10.30 7.79 -8.93
CA TRP A 39 9.09 7.27 -9.58
C TRP A 39 7.83 7.43 -8.72
N LEU A 40 7.94 7.16 -7.41
CA LEU A 40 6.87 7.37 -6.44
C LEU A 40 7.35 8.33 -5.34
N LEU A 41 6.65 9.44 -5.16
CA LEU A 41 7.07 10.52 -4.25
C LEU A 41 6.16 10.66 -3.02
N ASP A 42 6.78 10.69 -1.84
CA ASP A 42 6.11 10.95 -0.55
C ASP A 42 5.33 12.27 -0.58
N GLY A 43 4.13 12.26 -0.02
CA GLY A 43 3.29 13.45 0.13
C GLY A 43 2.69 13.98 -1.16
N ARG A 44 3.06 13.42 -2.32
CA ARG A 44 2.51 13.77 -3.64
C ARG A 44 1.64 12.64 -4.19
N ASP A 45 2.18 11.44 -4.23
CA ASP A 45 1.58 10.35 -4.99
C ASP A 45 0.67 9.48 -4.13
N THR A 46 -0.33 8.88 -4.79
CA THR A 46 -1.24 7.89 -4.23
C THR A 46 -1.28 6.71 -5.18
N VAL A 47 -1.04 5.51 -4.67
CA VAL A 47 -1.11 4.26 -5.44
C VAL A 47 -2.44 3.56 -5.19
N ILE A 48 -2.84 2.73 -6.15
CA ILE A 48 -3.97 1.81 -6.01
C ILE A 48 -3.37 0.41 -5.99
N LEU A 49 -3.57 -0.30 -4.88
CA LEU A 49 -3.19 -1.69 -4.74
C LEU A 49 -4.34 -2.56 -5.20
N HIS A 50 -4.00 -3.56 -6.01
CA HIS A 50 -4.92 -4.60 -6.46
C HIS A 50 -4.45 -5.95 -5.91
N PRO A 51 -5.37 -6.85 -5.56
CA PRO A 51 -5.02 -8.24 -5.34
C PRO A 51 -4.45 -8.82 -6.64
N VAL A 52 -3.39 -9.60 -6.50
CA VAL A 52 -2.69 -10.24 -7.62
C VAL A 52 -2.47 -11.70 -7.29
N ASP A 53 -2.57 -12.56 -8.29
CA ASP A 53 -2.13 -13.94 -8.19
C ASP A 53 -0.58 -13.95 -8.15
N PRO A 54 0.05 -14.49 -7.09
CA PRO A 54 1.51 -14.57 -7.00
C PRO A 54 2.17 -15.25 -8.20
N ALA A 55 1.49 -16.21 -8.85
CA ALA A 55 2.01 -16.89 -10.03
C ALA A 55 2.07 -15.99 -11.28
N GLY A 56 1.35 -14.86 -11.27
CA GLY A 56 1.31 -13.88 -12.36
C GLY A 56 2.28 -12.70 -12.19
N ILE A 57 3.02 -12.63 -11.08
CA ILE A 57 3.95 -11.53 -10.81
C ILE A 57 5.17 -11.66 -11.74
N VAL A 58 5.55 -10.57 -12.40
CA VAL A 58 6.70 -10.52 -13.32
C VAL A 58 7.75 -9.50 -12.89
N VAL A 59 8.97 -9.64 -13.42
CA VAL A 59 10.05 -8.68 -13.18
C VAL A 59 9.62 -7.30 -13.69
N GLY A 60 9.67 -6.32 -12.78
CA GLY A 60 9.27 -4.93 -13.05
C GLY A 60 7.97 -4.52 -12.35
N ASP A 61 7.17 -5.47 -11.86
CA ASP A 61 6.00 -5.15 -11.06
C ASP A 61 6.40 -4.52 -9.72
N VAL A 62 5.64 -3.50 -9.31
CA VAL A 62 5.76 -2.89 -7.97
C VAL A 62 4.74 -3.56 -7.07
N ILE A 63 5.22 -4.32 -6.10
CA ILE A 63 4.40 -5.09 -5.17
C ILE A 63 4.42 -4.46 -3.78
N LEU A 64 3.30 -4.54 -3.06
CA LEU A 64 3.30 -4.30 -1.62
C LEU A 64 3.61 -5.63 -0.92
N TYR A 65 4.70 -5.69 -0.18
CA TYR A 65 5.14 -6.91 0.52
C TYR A 65 5.33 -6.66 2.02
N ARG A 66 4.89 -7.61 2.85
CA ARG A 66 5.10 -7.56 4.31
C ARG A 66 6.45 -8.15 4.68
N TRP A 67 7.31 -7.32 5.28
CA TRP A 67 8.58 -7.72 5.87
C TRP A 67 8.55 -7.48 7.38
N LYS A 68 8.48 -8.56 8.15
CA LYS A 68 8.30 -8.50 9.62
C LYS A 68 7.05 -7.70 9.97
N ASP A 69 7.20 -6.64 10.75
CA ASP A 69 6.12 -5.75 11.20
C ASP A 69 5.95 -4.51 10.31
N ALA A 70 6.63 -4.47 9.15
CA ALA A 70 6.58 -3.37 8.20
C ALA A 70 6.11 -3.84 6.82
N PHE A 71 5.66 -2.89 6.01
CA PHE A 71 5.37 -3.12 4.60
C PHE A 71 6.32 -2.29 3.74
N LEU A 72 6.75 -2.90 2.66
CA LEU A 72 7.67 -2.33 1.70
C LEU A 72 7.00 -2.31 0.32
N MET A 73 7.25 -1.23 -0.41
CA MET A 73 7.05 -1.11 -1.85
C MET A 73 8.41 -0.89 -2.50
#